data_AF-A0A6J8EWV5-F1
#
_entry.id   AF-A0A6J8EWV5-F1
#
_cell.length_a   1.000
_cell.length_b   1.000
_cell.length_c   1.000
_cell.angle_alpha   90.00
_cell.angle_beta   90.00
_cell.angle_gamma   90.00
#
_symmetry.space_group_name_H-M   'P 1'
#
loop_
_entity.id
_entity.type
_entity.pdbx_description
1 polymer ?
#
loop_
_entity_poly.entity_id
_entity_poly.type
_entity_poly.pdbx_seq_one_letter_code
_entity_poly.pdbx_strand_id
1 'polypeptide(L)'
;MNVLVASISGEKVTETRCRKNLAKKLGLPVRRLSRGNRIRTTISKSEKSCWAYVCRKTRKDALSEEIKRLAYNFWMKHGISRHTGNKADVKRERIGPKTYSSHQVYLLEKTQTEVYIDFTTEYPCIKLSQRSFENCKPYFIRQVRPKDRQTCCCRYHVETKSAFKSCMNFRKKLLNENDAYDENNVHVYDYISDIVDVTLCNKEDNVHKISCLKRDCGECGINKLELLPKETAAGDLDTAQIVKWERFEKVDIKVKGNKTIKKLVLVKKETKAVELFSHFLELLKSFPLHQHRATWQNKQ
;
A
#
# COMPACT_ATOMS: atom_id res chain seq x y z
N MET A 1 53.84 1.97 -24.31
CA MET A 1 52.61 1.49 -23.61
C MET A 1 52.48 2.28 -22.31
N ASN A 2 51.38 3.00 -22.10
CA ASN A 2 51.21 3.94 -20.98
C ASN A 2 51.15 3.16 -19.64
N VAL A 3 52.00 3.54 -18.67
CA VAL A 3 52.09 2.87 -17.35
C VAL A 3 50.75 2.92 -16.59
N LEU A 4 49.91 3.92 -16.85
CA LEU A 4 48.54 4.00 -16.34
C LEU A 4 47.64 2.91 -16.92
N VAL A 5 47.70 2.66 -18.22
CA VAL A 5 46.92 1.60 -18.89
C VAL A 5 47.38 0.22 -18.38
N ALA A 6 48.69 0.01 -18.23
CA ALA A 6 49.23 -1.20 -17.62
C ALA A 6 48.85 -1.37 -16.13
N SER A 7 48.60 -0.28 -15.40
CA SER A 7 48.10 -0.31 -14.03
C SER A 7 46.62 -0.67 -13.94
N ILE A 8 45.84 -0.42 -14.99
CA ILE A 8 44.43 -0.80 -15.08
C ILE A 8 44.33 -2.30 -15.45
N SER A 9 45.16 -2.78 -16.38
CA SER A 9 45.21 -4.19 -16.78
C SER A 9 46.03 -5.10 -15.84
N GLY A 10 46.88 -4.53 -14.98
CA GLY A 10 47.63 -5.25 -13.94
C GLY A 10 48.87 -6.02 -14.41
N GLU A 11 49.09 -6.16 -15.72
CA GLU A 11 50.09 -7.07 -16.29
C GLU A 11 51.55 -6.59 -16.13
N LYS A 12 51.86 -5.30 -16.37
CA LYS A 12 53.25 -4.77 -16.34
C LYS A 12 53.66 -4.12 -15.01
N VAL A 13 52.76 -4.04 -14.04
CA VAL A 13 53.01 -3.39 -12.73
C VAL A 13 53.53 -4.39 -11.69
N THR A 14 53.92 -5.60 -12.08
CA THR A 14 54.59 -6.57 -11.21
C THR A 14 56.08 -6.29 -11.11
N GLU A 15 56.69 -5.72 -12.14
CA GLU A 15 58.11 -5.36 -12.16
C GLU A 15 58.45 -4.28 -11.12
N THR A 16 59.56 -4.45 -10.40
CA THR A 16 59.96 -3.58 -9.29
C THR A 16 60.21 -2.14 -9.74
N ARG A 17 60.79 -1.95 -10.92
CA ARG A 17 61.06 -0.63 -11.51
C ARG A 17 59.78 0.10 -11.88
N CYS A 18 58.85 -0.60 -12.53
CA CYS A 18 57.53 -0.07 -12.91
C CYS A 18 56.68 0.30 -11.69
N ARG A 19 56.73 -0.50 -10.60
CA ARG A 19 56.06 -0.19 -9.33
C ARG A 19 56.59 1.07 -8.65
N LYS A 20 57.91 1.26 -8.59
CA LYS A 20 58.53 2.46 -8.01
C LYS A 20 58.15 3.72 -8.79
N ASN A 21 58.17 3.64 -10.12
CA ASN A 21 57.79 4.77 -10.98
C ASN A 21 56.31 5.12 -10.85
N LEU A 22 55.43 4.11 -10.79
CA LEU A 22 54.00 4.32 -10.57
C LEU A 22 53.70 4.87 -9.17
N ALA A 23 54.39 4.37 -8.13
CA ALA A 23 54.29 4.89 -6.76
C ALA A 23 54.63 6.38 -6.69
N LYS A 24 55.74 6.77 -7.34
CA LYS A 24 56.17 8.17 -7.41
C LYS A 24 55.16 9.05 -8.16
N LYS A 25 54.59 8.57 -9.27
CA LYS A 25 53.57 9.31 -10.03
C LYS A 25 52.23 9.46 -9.30
N LEU A 26 51.85 8.46 -8.51
CA LEU A 26 50.59 8.47 -7.76
C LEU A 26 50.72 9.07 -6.35
N GLY A 27 51.92 9.41 -5.89
CA GLY A 27 52.16 9.86 -4.51
C GLY A 27 51.83 8.80 -3.46
N LEU A 28 51.93 7.51 -3.80
CA LEU A 28 51.55 6.40 -2.92
C LEU A 28 52.77 5.57 -2.51
N PRO A 29 52.80 5.02 -1.28
CA PRO A 29 53.84 4.08 -0.89
C PRO A 29 53.83 2.82 -1.78
N VAL A 30 55.01 2.36 -2.20
CA VAL A 30 55.17 1.14 -3.03
C VAL A 30 54.49 -0.08 -2.41
N ARG A 31 54.52 -0.20 -1.07
CA ARG A 31 53.82 -1.27 -0.32
C ARG A 31 52.31 -1.30 -0.58
N ARG A 32 51.67 -0.12 -0.72
CA ARG A 32 50.23 -0.01 -0.99
C ARG A 32 49.90 -0.51 -2.40
N LEU A 33 50.74 -0.19 -3.39
CA LEU A 33 50.60 -0.73 -4.75
C LEU A 33 50.80 -2.25 -4.79
N SER A 34 51.81 -2.76 -4.08
CA SER A 34 52.06 -4.21 -4.00
C SER A 34 50.90 -4.97 -3.37
N ARG A 35 50.33 -4.44 -2.29
CA ARG A 35 49.15 -5.01 -1.62
C ARG A 35 47.91 -4.93 -2.51
N GLY A 36 47.69 -3.81 -3.19
CA GLY A 36 46.59 -3.63 -4.14
C GLY A 36 46.68 -4.60 -5.31
N ASN A 37 47.87 -4.79 -5.90
CA ASN A 37 48.08 -5.76 -6.97
C ASN A 37 47.84 -7.19 -6.49
N ARG A 38 48.31 -7.58 -5.30
CA ARG A 38 48.02 -8.90 -4.73
C ARG A 38 46.51 -9.12 -4.55
N ILE A 39 45.78 -8.13 -4.04
CA ILE A 39 44.32 -8.22 -3.89
C ILE A 39 43.64 -8.35 -5.25
N ARG A 40 44.03 -7.52 -6.23
CA ARG A 40 43.45 -7.58 -7.59
C ARG A 40 43.75 -8.90 -8.29
N THR A 41 44.98 -9.42 -8.21
CA THR A 41 45.31 -10.71 -8.82
C THR A 41 44.61 -11.87 -8.14
N THR A 42 44.46 -11.85 -6.81
CA THR A 42 43.63 -12.83 -6.09
C THR A 42 42.17 -12.74 -6.52
N ILE A 43 41.63 -11.52 -6.68
CA ILE A 43 40.28 -11.32 -7.21
C ILE A 43 40.21 -11.90 -8.62
N SER A 44 40.99 -11.39 -9.58
CA SER A 44 40.95 -11.79 -11.00
C SER A 44 41.22 -13.27 -11.28
N LYS A 45 42.01 -13.96 -10.45
CA LYS A 45 42.34 -15.39 -10.62
C LYS A 45 41.40 -16.34 -9.89
N SER A 46 40.57 -15.86 -8.97
CA SER A 46 39.63 -16.72 -8.25
C SER A 46 38.32 -16.84 -9.02
N GLU A 47 37.72 -18.03 -9.10
CA GLU A 47 36.35 -18.20 -9.62
C GLU A 47 35.32 -17.37 -8.81
N LYS A 48 35.65 -17.02 -7.57
CA LYS A 48 34.86 -16.14 -6.68
C LYS A 48 35.17 -14.64 -6.85
N SER A 49 35.86 -14.25 -7.93
CA SER A 49 36.32 -12.88 -8.23
C SER A 49 35.26 -11.81 -8.03
N CYS A 50 34.04 -12.08 -8.46
CA CYS A 50 32.89 -11.18 -8.39
C CYS A 50 32.22 -11.13 -7.01
N TRP A 51 32.62 -11.99 -6.06
CA TRP A 51 31.95 -12.18 -4.76
C TRP A 51 32.72 -11.63 -3.55
N ALA A 52 33.79 -10.84 -3.76
CA ALA A 52 34.56 -10.25 -2.66
C ALA A 52 33.73 -9.35 -1.71
N TYR A 53 32.54 -8.93 -2.13
CA TYR A 53 31.55 -8.24 -1.28
C TYR A 53 30.76 -9.21 -0.39
N VAL A 54 30.43 -10.41 -0.89
CA VAL A 54 29.59 -11.42 -0.22
C VAL A 54 30.39 -12.31 0.73
N CYS A 55 31.68 -12.52 0.46
CA CYS A 55 32.56 -13.35 1.31
C CYS A 55 33.32 -12.56 2.40
N ARG A 56 32.98 -11.30 2.67
CA ARG A 56 33.57 -10.58 3.82
C ARG A 56 33.10 -11.26 5.10
N LYS A 57 34.04 -11.60 5.99
CA LYS A 57 33.70 -12.09 7.33
C LYS A 57 32.74 -11.09 7.97
N THR A 58 31.55 -11.55 8.31
CA THR A 58 30.58 -10.79 9.09
C THR A 58 31.26 -10.37 10.39
N ARG A 59 31.02 -9.13 10.84
CA ARG A 59 31.61 -8.67 12.09
C ARG A 59 31.05 -9.51 13.25
N LYS A 60 31.81 -9.66 14.34
CA LYS A 60 31.40 -10.49 15.48
C LYS A 60 30.12 -9.98 16.19
N ASP A 61 29.87 -8.68 16.10
CA ASP A 61 28.67 -7.99 16.59
C ASP A 61 27.48 -8.08 15.61
N ALA A 62 27.66 -8.71 14.45
CA ALA A 62 26.56 -8.91 13.52
C ALA A 62 25.57 -9.92 14.09
N LEU A 63 24.28 -9.57 14.00
CA LEU A 63 23.18 -10.46 14.33
C LEU A 63 23.29 -11.77 13.56
N SER A 64 23.05 -12.88 14.25
CA SER A 64 22.98 -14.19 13.62
C SER A 64 21.82 -14.25 12.64
N GLU A 65 21.99 -15.05 11.59
CA GLU A 65 21.02 -15.16 10.50
C GLU A 65 19.72 -15.83 10.99
N GLU A 66 19.82 -16.68 12.01
CA GLU A 66 18.68 -17.27 12.71
C GLU A 66 17.84 -16.22 13.43
N ILE A 67 18.46 -15.31 14.19
CA ILE A 67 17.76 -14.23 14.89
C ILE A 67 17.12 -13.27 13.88
N LYS A 68 17.83 -12.93 12.80
CA LYS A 68 17.27 -12.09 11.72
C LYS A 68 16.04 -12.74 11.08
N ARG A 69 16.11 -14.03 10.78
CA ARG A 69 14.99 -14.78 10.19
C ARG A 69 13.81 -14.87 11.15
N LEU A 70 14.07 -15.08 12.44
CA LEU A 70 13.05 -15.12 13.47
C LEU A 70 12.35 -13.75 13.59
N ALA A 71 13.11 -12.66 13.68
CA ALA A 71 12.55 -11.30 13.67
C ALA A 71 11.76 -11.01 12.38
N TYR A 72 12.31 -11.39 11.21
CA TYR A 72 11.65 -11.24 9.91
C TYR A 72 10.30 -11.96 9.85
N ASN A 73 10.23 -13.19 10.35
CA ASN A 73 9.00 -13.97 10.41
C ASN A 73 8.00 -13.40 11.42
N PHE A 74 8.49 -12.88 12.54
CA PHE A 74 7.65 -12.28 13.57
C PHE A 74 6.84 -11.11 13.03
N TRP A 75 7.45 -10.28 12.18
CA TRP A 75 6.74 -9.19 11.51
C TRP A 75 5.54 -9.65 10.66
N MET A 76 5.55 -10.88 10.15
CA MET A 76 4.47 -11.46 9.34
C MET A 76 3.42 -12.22 10.16
N LYS A 77 3.59 -12.31 11.48
CA LYS A 77 2.67 -13.05 12.36
C LYS A 77 1.29 -12.37 12.40
N HIS A 78 0.26 -13.19 12.46
CA HIS A 78 -1.12 -12.72 12.59
C HIS A 78 -1.30 -11.90 13.87
N GLY A 79 -2.01 -10.77 13.78
CA GLY A 79 -2.16 -9.80 14.88
C GLY A 79 -1.05 -8.74 14.97
N ILE A 80 0.04 -8.91 14.20
CA ILE A 80 1.08 -7.89 14.02
C ILE A 80 0.91 -7.20 12.68
N SER A 81 0.84 -7.99 11.60
CA SER A 81 0.57 -7.48 10.27
C SER A 81 -0.44 -8.34 9.53
N ARG A 82 -1.15 -7.71 8.58
CA ARG A 82 -2.11 -8.36 7.71
C ARG A 82 -1.82 -8.05 6.25
N HIS A 83 -1.99 -9.04 5.37
CA HIS A 83 -1.93 -8.79 3.93
C HIS A 83 -3.06 -7.85 3.47
N THR A 84 -2.80 -7.11 2.41
CA THR A 84 -3.83 -6.32 1.74
C THR A 84 -4.61 -7.22 0.78
N GLY A 85 -5.94 -7.21 0.84
CA GLY A 85 -6.78 -8.06 -0.02
C GLY A 85 -6.81 -7.65 -1.50
N ASN A 86 -6.18 -6.53 -1.86
CA ASN A 86 -6.13 -6.03 -3.23
C ASN A 86 -4.95 -6.64 -3.99
N LYS A 87 -5.23 -7.30 -5.12
CA LYS A 87 -4.19 -7.90 -5.98
C LYS A 87 -3.24 -6.86 -6.60
N ALA A 88 -3.66 -5.60 -6.70
CA ALA A 88 -2.81 -4.53 -7.21
C ALA A 88 -1.77 -4.05 -6.17
N ASP A 89 -1.96 -4.35 -4.89
CA ASP A 89 -1.09 -3.89 -3.82
C ASP A 89 0.10 -4.86 -3.65
N VAL A 90 1.00 -4.80 -4.63
CA VAL A 90 2.23 -5.58 -4.69
C VAL A 90 3.43 -4.65 -4.60
N LYS A 91 4.34 -4.93 -3.67
CA LYS A 91 5.62 -4.21 -3.58
C LYS A 91 6.72 -5.04 -4.23
N ARG A 92 7.56 -4.38 -5.01
CA ARG A 92 8.68 -4.98 -5.72
C ARG A 92 9.99 -4.50 -5.13
N GLU A 93 10.93 -5.41 -4.92
CA GLU A 93 12.30 -5.10 -4.56
C GLU A 93 13.24 -5.68 -5.61
N ARG A 94 14.26 -4.92 -5.99
CA ARG A 94 15.20 -5.34 -7.02
C ARG A 94 16.30 -6.20 -6.37
N ILE A 95 16.36 -7.48 -6.75
CA ILE A 95 17.38 -8.42 -6.26
C ILE A 95 18.61 -8.43 -7.18
N GLY A 96 18.43 -8.09 -8.47
CA GLY A 96 19.50 -8.11 -9.45
C GLY A 96 19.22 -7.27 -10.70
N PRO A 97 20.06 -7.34 -11.73
CA PRO A 97 19.81 -6.73 -13.02
C PRO A 97 18.50 -7.24 -13.63
N LYS A 98 17.48 -6.38 -13.74
CA LYS A 98 16.13 -6.71 -14.26
C LYS A 98 15.37 -7.82 -13.51
N THR A 99 15.87 -8.31 -12.37
CA THR A 99 15.21 -9.32 -11.53
C THR A 99 14.62 -8.68 -10.28
N TYR A 100 13.34 -8.96 -10.02
CA TYR A 100 12.58 -8.37 -8.91
C TYR A 100 11.85 -9.43 -8.11
N SER A 101 11.91 -9.37 -6.78
CA SER A 101 10.98 -10.06 -5.90
C SER A 101 9.70 -9.25 -5.79
N SER A 102 8.56 -9.92 -5.96
CA SER A 102 7.23 -9.30 -5.83
C SER A 102 6.52 -9.94 -4.66
N HIS A 103 6.09 -9.14 -3.69
CA HIS A 103 5.37 -9.60 -2.52
C HIS A 103 4.11 -8.75 -2.32
N GLN A 104 3.04 -9.40 -1.86
CA GLN A 104 1.83 -8.70 -1.45
C GLN A 104 2.17 -7.75 -0.31
N VAL A 105 1.52 -6.59 -0.30
CA VAL A 105 1.75 -5.57 0.72
C VAL A 105 1.08 -5.98 2.03
N TYR A 106 1.82 -5.88 3.12
CA TYR A 106 1.34 -6.12 4.47
C TYR A 106 1.20 -4.80 5.22
N LEU A 107 0.12 -4.67 5.99
CA LEU A 107 -0.22 -3.51 6.81
C LEU A 107 -0.02 -3.86 8.28
N LEU A 108 0.70 -3.00 9.01
CA LEU A 108 0.86 -3.14 10.45
C LEU A 108 -0.44 -2.81 11.20
N GLU A 109 -0.86 -3.68 12.11
CA GLU A 109 -2.02 -3.46 12.97
C GLU A 109 -1.65 -2.73 14.27
N LYS A 110 -0.41 -2.94 14.73
CA LYS A 110 0.19 -2.32 15.91
C LYS A 110 1.27 -1.31 15.53
N THR A 111 1.65 -0.45 16.46
CA THR A 111 2.82 0.41 16.30
C THR A 111 4.11 -0.41 16.32
N GLN A 112 5.20 0.09 15.72
CA GLN A 112 6.47 -0.66 15.67
C GLN A 112 7.02 -0.94 17.07
N THR A 113 6.80 -0.02 18.00
CA THR A 113 7.20 -0.15 19.41
C THR A 113 6.40 -1.24 20.12
N GLU A 114 5.07 -1.29 19.94
CA GLU A 114 4.24 -2.37 20.49
C GLU A 114 4.67 -3.74 19.96
N VAL A 115 4.98 -3.84 18.66
CA VAL A 115 5.46 -5.09 18.06
C VAL A 115 6.81 -5.51 18.64
N TYR A 116 7.70 -4.56 18.92
CA TYR A 116 8.97 -4.86 19.58
C TYR A 116 8.77 -5.34 21.03
N ILE A 117 7.86 -4.72 21.78
CA ILE A 117 7.50 -5.18 23.13
C ILE A 117 6.95 -6.61 23.09
N ASP A 118 6.02 -6.90 22.17
CA ASP A 118 5.49 -8.25 21.95
C ASP A 118 6.62 -9.25 21.64
N PHE A 119 7.57 -8.87 20.79
CA PHE A 119 8.73 -9.70 20.44
C PHE A 119 9.60 -10.03 21.65
N THR A 120 9.93 -9.02 22.45
CA THR A 120 10.74 -9.22 23.67
C THR A 120 10.03 -10.04 24.73
N THR A 121 8.69 -9.97 24.78
CA THR A 121 7.86 -10.74 25.69
C THR A 121 7.79 -12.21 25.28
N GLU A 122 7.68 -12.48 23.98
CA GLU A 122 7.63 -13.85 23.44
C GLU A 122 9.02 -14.51 23.40
N TYR A 123 10.09 -13.74 23.22
CA TYR A 123 11.47 -14.21 23.14
C TYR A 123 12.41 -13.48 24.12
N PRO A 124 12.23 -13.63 25.44
CA PRO A 124 13.00 -12.88 26.43
C PRO A 124 14.50 -13.19 26.42
N CYS A 125 14.89 -14.38 25.94
CA CYS A 125 16.29 -14.79 25.85
C CYS A 125 17.06 -14.09 24.70
N ILE A 126 16.36 -13.48 23.74
CA ILE A 126 16.98 -12.83 22.59
C ILE A 126 17.30 -11.38 22.91
N LYS A 127 18.59 -11.06 23.06
CA LYS A 127 19.06 -9.68 23.28
C LYS A 127 19.15 -8.93 21.95
N LEU A 128 18.02 -8.38 21.51
CA LEU A 128 17.92 -7.58 20.29
C LEU A 128 17.47 -6.16 20.61
N SER A 129 18.21 -5.14 20.15
CA SER A 129 17.78 -3.74 20.29
C SER A 129 16.59 -3.42 19.38
N GLN A 130 15.75 -2.45 19.76
CA GLN A 130 14.61 -2.03 18.94
C GLN A 130 15.03 -1.63 17.53
N ARG A 131 16.09 -0.82 17.39
CA ARG A 131 16.59 -0.38 16.07
C ARG A 131 17.07 -1.55 15.21
N SER A 132 17.71 -2.55 15.82
CA SER A 132 18.11 -3.78 15.15
C SER A 132 16.92 -4.61 14.69
N PHE A 133 15.87 -4.69 15.50
CA PHE A 133 14.63 -5.39 15.19
C PHE A 133 13.87 -4.72 14.03
N GLU A 134 13.75 -3.39 14.06
CA GLU A 134 13.15 -2.58 12.98
C GLU A 134 13.91 -2.72 11.66
N ASN A 135 15.24 -2.85 11.70
CA ASN A 135 16.05 -3.13 10.50
C ASN A 135 15.79 -4.53 9.91
N CYS A 136 15.24 -5.47 10.69
CA CYS A 136 14.84 -6.79 10.20
C CYS A 136 13.44 -6.79 9.57
N LYS A 137 12.77 -5.63 9.50
CA LYS A 137 11.43 -5.50 8.94
C LYS A 137 11.43 -5.78 7.42
N PRO A 138 10.60 -6.72 6.93
CA PRO A 138 10.42 -6.97 5.51
C PRO A 138 10.02 -5.72 4.72
N TYR A 139 10.59 -5.55 3.53
CA TYR A 139 10.37 -4.36 2.70
C TYR A 139 8.89 -4.16 2.33
N PHE A 140 8.10 -5.24 2.20
CA PHE A 140 6.68 -5.20 1.83
C PHE A 140 5.72 -4.90 3.00
N ILE A 141 6.23 -4.81 4.23
CA ILE A 141 5.43 -4.40 5.40
C ILE A 141 5.48 -2.88 5.55
N ARG A 142 4.32 -2.24 5.66
CA ARG A 142 4.20 -0.79 5.82
C ARG A 142 3.22 -0.43 6.94
N GLN A 143 3.38 0.80 7.45
CA GLN A 143 2.40 1.37 8.36
C GLN A 143 1.10 1.69 7.61
N VAL A 144 -0.01 1.64 8.35
CA VAL A 144 -1.34 1.98 7.85
C VAL A 144 -1.43 3.49 7.63
N ARG A 145 -1.59 3.91 6.38
CA ARG A 145 -1.95 5.29 6.04
C ARG A 145 -3.46 5.48 6.28
N PRO A 146 -3.94 6.72 6.49
CA PRO A 146 -5.37 6.99 6.61
C PRO A 146 -6.19 6.41 5.45
N LYS A 147 -5.68 6.51 4.21
CA LYS A 147 -6.32 5.95 3.00
C LYS A 147 -6.50 4.43 3.07
N ASP A 148 -5.59 3.68 3.69
CA ASP A 148 -5.69 2.21 3.79
C ASP A 148 -6.76 1.76 4.80
N ARG A 149 -7.17 2.67 5.69
CA ARG A 149 -8.30 2.44 6.60
C ARG A 149 -9.62 2.44 5.82
N GLN A 150 -9.67 3.00 4.62
CA GLN A 150 -10.87 3.23 3.80
C GLN A 150 -11.03 2.24 2.63
N THR A 151 -10.20 1.19 2.56
CA THR A 151 -10.14 0.31 1.39
C THR A 151 -10.26 -1.15 1.77
N CYS A 152 -11.49 -1.57 2.07
CA CYS A 152 -11.89 -2.96 1.97
C CYS A 152 -12.14 -3.30 0.49
N CYS A 153 -11.71 -4.47 0.01
CA CYS A 153 -12.08 -4.98 -1.32
C CYS A 153 -13.35 -5.85 -1.29
N CYS A 154 -14.11 -5.77 -0.20
CA CYS A 154 -15.37 -6.46 -0.08
C CYS A 154 -16.39 -5.92 -1.09
N ARG A 155 -17.34 -6.79 -1.45
CA ARG A 155 -18.47 -6.49 -2.35
C ARG A 155 -19.06 -5.11 -2.07
N TYR A 156 -19.38 -4.87 -0.81
CA TYR A 156 -20.07 -3.67 -0.36
C TYR A 156 -19.25 -2.39 -0.59
N HIS A 157 -17.94 -2.39 -0.30
CA HIS A 157 -17.08 -1.23 -0.60
C HIS A 157 -16.90 -1.00 -2.10
N VAL A 158 -16.79 -2.08 -2.88
CA VAL A 158 -16.67 -1.96 -4.35
C VAL A 158 -17.94 -1.37 -4.93
N GLU A 159 -19.10 -1.83 -4.48
CA GLU A 159 -20.42 -1.32 -4.89
C GLU A 159 -20.62 0.14 -4.48
N THR A 160 -20.30 0.50 -3.22
CA THR A 160 -20.39 1.88 -2.73
C THR A 160 -19.48 2.82 -3.51
N LYS A 161 -18.26 2.38 -3.85
CA LYS A 161 -17.32 3.16 -4.69
C LYS A 161 -17.84 3.36 -6.10
N SER A 162 -18.43 2.33 -6.71
CA SER A 162 -19.00 2.45 -8.05
C SER A 162 -20.18 3.41 -8.05
N ALA A 163 -21.12 3.23 -7.11
CA ALA A 163 -22.27 4.13 -6.94
C ALA A 163 -21.83 5.58 -6.68
N PHE A 164 -20.91 5.82 -5.73
CA PHE A 164 -20.35 7.14 -5.46
C PHE A 164 -19.79 7.79 -6.72
N LYS A 165 -18.96 7.08 -7.48
CA LYS A 165 -18.36 7.61 -8.71
C LYS A 165 -19.43 7.99 -9.74
N SER A 166 -20.45 7.15 -9.91
CA SER A 166 -21.57 7.44 -10.80
C SER A 166 -22.39 8.65 -10.34
N CYS A 167 -22.69 8.77 -9.05
CA CYS A 167 -23.39 9.94 -8.47
C CYS A 167 -22.59 11.24 -8.67
N MET A 168 -21.29 11.24 -8.35
CA MET A 168 -20.45 12.44 -8.50
C MET A 168 -20.25 12.81 -9.98
N ASN A 169 -20.13 11.83 -10.87
CA ASN A 169 -20.08 12.09 -12.31
C ASN A 169 -21.38 12.70 -12.82
N PHE A 170 -22.53 12.28 -12.29
CA PHE A 170 -23.83 12.87 -12.61
C PHE A 170 -23.88 14.34 -12.16
N ARG A 171 -23.50 14.65 -10.91
CA ARG A 171 -23.39 16.03 -10.43
C ARG A 171 -22.46 16.90 -11.28
N LYS A 172 -21.28 16.38 -11.64
CA LYS A 172 -20.33 17.08 -12.52
C LYS A 172 -20.92 17.38 -13.91
N LYS A 173 -21.71 16.46 -14.47
CA LYS A 173 -22.38 16.70 -15.76
C LYS A 173 -23.44 17.79 -15.65
N LEU A 174 -24.23 17.80 -14.58
CA LEU A 174 -25.25 18.82 -14.37
C LEU A 174 -24.66 20.24 -14.27
N LEU A 175 -23.49 20.37 -13.63
CA LEU A 175 -22.73 21.62 -13.56
C LEU A 175 -22.24 22.07 -14.94
N ASN A 176 -21.73 21.15 -15.76
CA ASN A 176 -21.24 21.48 -17.10
C ASN A 176 -22.35 21.80 -18.12
N GLU A 177 -23.56 21.29 -17.93
CA GLU A 177 -24.70 21.49 -18.84
C GLU A 177 -25.47 22.79 -18.55
N ASN A 178 -25.36 23.34 -17.35
CA ASN A 178 -26.09 24.54 -16.94
C ASN A 178 -25.10 25.57 -16.37
N ASP A 179 -24.60 26.49 -17.20
CA ASP A 179 -23.80 27.66 -16.80
C ASP A 179 -24.51 28.60 -15.78
N ALA A 180 -25.74 28.26 -15.38
CA ALA A 180 -26.64 29.07 -14.56
C ALA A 180 -27.00 28.44 -13.19
N TYR A 181 -26.47 27.25 -12.84
CA TYR A 181 -26.58 26.78 -11.45
C TYR A 181 -25.47 27.44 -10.63
N ASP A 182 -25.88 28.32 -9.74
CA ASP A 182 -25.00 28.99 -8.78
C ASP A 182 -24.06 27.94 -8.12
N GLU A 183 -22.74 28.18 -8.18
CA GLU A 183 -21.69 27.28 -7.68
C GLU A 183 -21.91 26.86 -6.22
N ASN A 184 -22.75 27.60 -5.50
CA ASN A 184 -23.10 27.41 -4.10
C ASN A 184 -24.02 26.21 -3.80
N ASN A 185 -24.74 25.62 -4.77
CA ASN A 185 -25.77 24.61 -4.48
C ASN A 185 -25.44 23.16 -4.90
N VAL A 186 -24.40 22.92 -5.70
CA VAL A 186 -24.02 21.55 -6.13
C VAL A 186 -22.67 21.17 -5.55
N HIS A 187 -22.66 20.63 -4.33
CA HIS A 187 -21.41 20.10 -3.78
C HIS A 187 -21.04 18.77 -4.46
N VAL A 188 -19.88 18.78 -5.13
CA VAL A 188 -19.23 17.58 -5.65
C VAL A 188 -18.13 17.15 -4.68
N TYR A 189 -18.18 15.90 -4.23
CA TYR A 189 -17.21 15.35 -3.29
C TYR A 189 -16.13 14.58 -4.03
N ASP A 190 -14.89 14.71 -3.59
CA ASP A 190 -13.76 13.96 -4.16
C ASP A 190 -13.67 12.55 -3.55
N TYR A 191 -13.97 12.42 -2.26
CA TYR A 191 -13.87 11.15 -1.54
C TYR A 191 -15.17 10.80 -0.81
N ILE A 192 -15.43 9.49 -0.68
CA ILE A 192 -16.58 8.98 0.09
C ILE A 192 -16.48 9.39 1.57
N SER A 193 -15.26 9.52 2.09
CA SER A 193 -15.03 9.99 3.46
C SER A 193 -15.60 11.37 3.72
N ASP A 194 -15.64 12.23 2.71
CA ASP A 194 -16.10 13.61 2.84
C ASP A 194 -17.62 13.60 3.04
N ILE A 195 -18.35 12.76 2.30
CA ILE A 195 -19.78 12.52 2.49
C ILE A 195 -20.05 11.89 3.87
N VAL A 196 -19.20 10.95 4.29
CA VAL A 196 -19.34 10.34 5.61
C VAL A 196 -19.17 11.41 6.70
N ASP A 197 -18.17 12.27 6.60
CA ASP A 197 -17.93 13.33 7.58
C ASP A 197 -19.08 14.35 7.62
N VAL A 198 -19.68 14.71 6.48
CA VAL A 198 -20.88 15.59 6.43
C VAL A 198 -22.12 14.94 7.06
N THR A 199 -22.29 13.62 6.90
CA THR A 199 -23.48 12.91 7.39
C THR A 199 -23.38 12.44 8.85
N LEU A 200 -22.22 12.61 9.49
CA LEU A 200 -21.97 12.27 10.89
C LEU A 200 -21.90 13.52 11.78
N CYS A 201 -21.79 13.31 13.10
CA CYS A 201 -21.51 14.41 14.04
C CYS A 201 -20.01 14.75 14.02
N ASN A 202 -19.66 15.88 14.65
CA ASN A 202 -18.27 16.32 14.76
C ASN A 202 -17.42 15.30 15.52
N LYS A 203 -16.14 15.23 15.14
CA LYS A 203 -15.15 14.35 15.75
C LYS A 203 -14.74 14.88 17.13
N GLU A 204 -14.67 13.99 18.11
CA GLU A 204 -14.00 14.25 19.38
C GLU A 204 -12.58 13.64 19.28
N ASP A 205 -11.54 14.44 19.56
CA ASP A 205 -10.13 14.01 19.45
C ASP A 205 -9.75 13.38 18.09
N ASN A 206 -10.28 13.94 16.99
CA ASN A 206 -10.12 13.42 15.61
C ASN A 206 -10.78 12.06 15.33
N VAL A 207 -11.69 11.60 16.19
CA VAL A 207 -12.40 10.33 16.06
C VAL A 207 -13.92 10.53 16.15
N HIS A 208 -14.66 9.76 15.35
CA HIS A 208 -16.12 9.69 15.45
C HIS A 208 -16.54 8.71 16.55
N LYS A 209 -17.52 9.07 17.39
CA LYS A 209 -18.13 8.16 18.37
C LYS A 209 -18.74 6.93 17.68
N ILE A 210 -18.65 5.76 18.31
CA ILE A 210 -19.24 4.52 17.77
C ILE A 210 -20.75 4.67 17.53
N SER A 211 -21.48 5.32 18.44
CA SER A 211 -22.93 5.57 18.28
C SER A 211 -23.24 6.37 17.01
N CYS A 212 -22.39 7.33 16.65
CA CYS A 212 -22.52 8.08 15.39
C CYS A 212 -22.22 7.20 14.17
N LEU A 213 -21.18 6.36 14.24
CA LEU A 213 -20.83 5.44 13.15
C LEU A 213 -21.92 4.40 12.87
N LYS A 214 -22.65 3.97 13.91
CA LYS A 214 -23.84 3.13 13.79
C LYS A 214 -25.08 3.89 13.32
N ARG A 215 -25.04 5.23 13.35
CA ARG A 215 -26.16 6.15 13.13
C ARG A 215 -27.30 5.98 14.15
N ASP A 216 -26.95 5.61 15.37
CA ASP A 216 -27.89 5.53 16.50
C ASP A 216 -28.14 6.91 17.13
N CYS A 217 -27.36 7.93 16.73
CA CYS A 217 -27.50 9.28 17.25
C CYS A 217 -28.59 10.06 16.49
N GLY A 218 -29.51 10.72 17.20
CA GLY A 218 -30.61 11.47 16.57
C GLY A 218 -30.14 12.67 15.73
N GLU A 219 -28.90 13.11 15.93
CA GLU A 219 -28.30 14.27 15.26
C GLU A 219 -27.51 13.92 13.99
N CYS A 220 -27.23 12.64 13.73
CA CYS A 220 -26.49 12.18 12.54
C CYS A 220 -27.41 11.44 11.60
N GLY A 221 -27.20 11.58 10.29
CA GLY A 221 -28.14 11.04 9.34
C GLY A 221 -27.77 11.31 7.90
N ILE A 222 -28.27 10.44 7.02
CA ILE A 222 -28.08 10.58 5.58
C ILE A 222 -28.87 11.78 5.05
N ASN A 223 -29.92 12.20 5.76
CA ASN A 223 -30.73 13.37 5.44
C ASN A 223 -29.92 14.68 5.46
N LYS A 224 -28.73 14.70 6.08
CA LYS A 224 -27.80 15.83 5.99
C LYS A 224 -27.12 15.97 4.63
N LEU A 225 -27.13 14.91 3.82
CA LEU A 225 -26.62 14.99 2.46
C LEU A 225 -27.66 15.71 1.60
N GLU A 226 -27.34 16.94 1.21
CA GLU A 226 -28.18 17.72 0.30
C GLU A 226 -28.23 17.05 -1.08
N LEU A 227 -29.46 16.81 -1.55
CA LEU A 227 -29.76 16.22 -2.85
C LEU A 227 -30.45 17.25 -3.73
N LEU A 228 -30.14 17.23 -5.02
CA LEU A 228 -30.77 18.11 -6.00
C LEU A 228 -32.17 17.61 -6.37
N PRO A 229 -33.09 18.48 -6.83
CA PRO A 229 -34.40 18.07 -7.30
C PRO A 229 -34.35 16.96 -8.37
N LYS A 230 -33.40 17.06 -9.31
CA LYS A 230 -33.15 16.05 -10.36
C LYS A 230 -32.60 14.70 -9.84
N GLU A 231 -32.14 14.66 -8.58
CA GLU A 231 -31.66 13.45 -7.89
C GLU A 231 -32.76 12.79 -7.06
N THR A 232 -33.89 13.46 -6.89
CA THR A 232 -35.02 13.02 -6.06
C THR A 232 -36.27 12.77 -6.91
N ALA A 233 -37.23 12.03 -6.36
CA ALA A 233 -38.50 11.74 -7.04
C ALA A 233 -39.38 12.99 -7.29
N ALA A 234 -38.96 14.17 -6.83
CA ALA A 234 -39.61 15.46 -7.06
C ALA A 234 -39.24 16.09 -8.43
N GLY A 235 -38.28 15.54 -9.16
CA GLY A 235 -38.04 15.92 -10.56
C GLY A 235 -39.02 15.26 -11.53
N ASP A 236 -39.35 15.94 -12.62
CA ASP A 236 -40.27 15.44 -13.66
C ASP A 236 -39.86 14.04 -14.15
N LEU A 237 -40.74 13.06 -13.95
CA LEU A 237 -40.53 11.64 -14.26
C LEU A 237 -40.22 11.37 -15.75
N ASP A 238 -40.59 12.30 -16.63
CA ASP A 238 -40.42 12.25 -18.09
C ASP A 238 -39.06 12.79 -18.59
N THR A 239 -38.34 13.59 -17.79
CA THR A 239 -36.98 14.07 -18.12
C THR A 239 -35.87 13.36 -17.33
N ALA A 240 -36.22 12.27 -16.64
CA ALA A 240 -35.29 11.51 -15.81
C ALA A 240 -34.12 10.95 -16.64
N GLN A 241 -32.94 11.56 -16.50
CA GLN A 241 -31.72 11.10 -17.16
C GLN A 241 -31.38 9.66 -16.74
N ILE A 242 -31.15 8.82 -17.75
CA ILE A 242 -30.67 7.44 -17.56
C ILE A 242 -29.18 7.49 -17.26
N VAL A 243 -28.79 6.88 -16.14
CA VAL A 243 -27.40 6.80 -15.68
C VAL A 243 -26.92 5.37 -15.75
N LYS A 244 -25.70 5.19 -16.29
CA LYS A 244 -25.00 3.91 -16.33
C LYS A 244 -24.14 3.74 -15.08
N TRP A 245 -24.31 2.65 -14.35
CA TRP A 245 -23.56 2.35 -13.13
C TRP A 245 -23.41 0.84 -12.92
N GLU A 246 -22.67 0.41 -11.90
CA GLU A 246 -22.38 -1.01 -11.69
C GLU A 246 -22.84 -1.49 -10.31
N ARG A 247 -23.46 -2.66 -10.27
CA ARG A 247 -23.96 -3.32 -9.06
C ARG A 247 -23.69 -4.82 -9.09
N PHE A 248 -23.48 -5.43 -7.93
CA PHE A 248 -23.35 -6.88 -7.85
C PHE A 248 -24.70 -7.58 -7.93
N GLU A 249 -24.84 -8.48 -8.88
CA GLU A 249 -26.01 -9.32 -9.06
C GLU A 249 -25.64 -10.79 -9.23
N LYS A 250 -26.57 -11.68 -8.87
CA LYS A 250 -26.41 -13.11 -9.11
C LYS A 250 -26.87 -13.39 -10.55
N VAL A 251 -25.91 -13.75 -11.40
CA VAL A 251 -26.15 -14.07 -12.81
C VAL A 251 -26.00 -15.58 -13.01
N ASP A 252 -26.91 -16.17 -13.77
CA ASP A 252 -26.83 -17.57 -14.17
C ASP A 252 -25.84 -17.71 -15.33
N ILE A 253 -24.70 -18.36 -15.07
CA ILE A 253 -23.68 -18.64 -16.11
C ILE A 253 -23.85 -20.08 -16.56
N LYS A 254 -24.06 -20.29 -17.86
CA LYS A 254 -24.07 -21.62 -18.47
C LYS A 254 -22.63 -22.15 -18.52
N VAL A 255 -22.39 -23.29 -17.86
CA VAL A 255 -21.15 -24.06 -17.96
C VAL A 255 -21.36 -25.20 -18.96
N LYS A 256 -20.28 -25.69 -19.58
CA LYS A 256 -20.33 -26.79 -20.57
C LYS A 256 -21.23 -27.94 -20.06
N GLY A 257 -22.23 -28.29 -20.88
CA GLY A 257 -23.23 -29.32 -20.59
C GLY A 257 -24.35 -28.84 -19.64
N ASN A 258 -25.34 -28.10 -20.17
CA ASN A 258 -26.65 -27.70 -19.58
C ASN A 258 -26.74 -27.28 -18.08
N LYS A 259 -25.62 -27.17 -17.35
CA LYS A 259 -25.59 -26.77 -15.95
C LYS A 259 -25.42 -25.26 -15.85
N THR A 260 -26.34 -24.60 -15.16
CA THR A 260 -26.24 -23.18 -14.81
C THR A 260 -25.67 -23.04 -13.40
N ILE A 261 -24.67 -22.17 -13.24
CA ILE A 261 -24.12 -21.81 -11.93
C ILE A 261 -24.46 -20.35 -11.66
N LYS A 262 -25.11 -20.09 -10.52
CA LYS A 262 -25.35 -18.73 -10.00
C LYS A 262 -24.02 -18.13 -9.54
N LYS A 263 -23.49 -17.17 -10.28
CA LYS A 263 -22.28 -16.44 -9.91
C LYS A 263 -22.63 -15.00 -9.59
N LEU A 264 -22.06 -14.49 -8.49
CA LEU A 264 -22.12 -13.07 -8.20
C LEU A 264 -21.16 -12.33 -9.13
N VAL A 265 -21.69 -11.42 -9.95
CA VAL A 265 -20.91 -10.66 -10.93
C VAL A 265 -21.26 -9.19 -10.79
N LEU A 266 -20.29 -8.31 -11.04
CA LEU A 266 -20.50 -6.87 -11.14
C LEU A 266 -21.10 -6.59 -12.53
N VAL A 267 -22.37 -6.20 -12.57
CA VAL A 267 -23.14 -5.98 -13.79
C VAL A 267 -23.32 -4.49 -14.03
N LYS A 268 -23.23 -4.05 -15.29
CA LYS A 268 -23.57 -2.70 -15.71
C LYS A 268 -25.09 -2.56 -15.81
N LYS A 269 -25.66 -1.60 -15.09
CA LYS A 269 -27.06 -1.24 -15.10
C LYS A 269 -27.27 0.14 -15.68
N GLU A 270 -28.43 0.32 -16.28
CA GLU A 270 -28.93 1.60 -16.75
C GLU A 270 -30.23 1.85 -16.00
N THR A 271 -30.22 2.84 -15.10
CA THR A 271 -31.39 3.19 -14.27
C THR A 271 -31.62 4.69 -14.29
N LYS A 272 -32.77 5.14 -13.78
CA LYS A 272 -32.98 6.57 -13.50
C LYS A 272 -32.01 7.04 -12.42
N ALA A 273 -31.63 8.32 -12.46
CA ALA A 273 -30.77 8.94 -11.45
C ALA A 273 -31.33 8.75 -10.02
N VAL A 274 -32.65 8.91 -9.85
CA VAL A 274 -33.34 8.74 -8.56
C VAL A 274 -33.07 7.36 -7.93
N GLU A 275 -33.08 6.29 -8.73
CA GLU A 275 -32.81 4.93 -8.25
C GLU A 275 -31.35 4.75 -7.83
N LEU A 276 -30.42 5.34 -8.58
CA LEU A 276 -28.99 5.32 -8.24
C LEU A 276 -28.72 6.03 -6.91
N PHE A 277 -29.27 7.24 -6.72
CA PHE A 277 -29.10 7.99 -5.48
C PHE A 277 -29.77 7.27 -4.32
N SER A 278 -31.00 6.76 -4.48
CA SER A 278 -31.67 5.97 -3.43
C SER A 278 -30.85 4.76 -2.98
N HIS A 279 -30.28 4.01 -3.95
CA HIS A 279 -29.39 2.88 -3.66
C HIS A 279 -28.10 3.33 -2.96
N PHE A 280 -27.51 4.46 -3.39
CA PHE A 280 -26.32 5.01 -2.75
C PHE A 280 -26.57 5.44 -1.30
N LEU A 281 -27.71 6.08 -1.00
CA LEU A 281 -28.09 6.46 0.36
C LEU A 281 -28.28 5.22 1.24
N GLU A 282 -28.88 4.15 0.71
CA GLU A 282 -29.01 2.88 1.42
C GLU A 282 -27.63 2.29 1.78
N LEU A 283 -26.68 2.33 0.84
CA LEU A 283 -25.30 1.95 1.13
C LEU A 283 -24.69 2.87 2.20
N LEU A 284 -24.92 4.18 2.18
CA LEU A 284 -24.34 5.09 3.19
C LEU A 284 -24.84 4.84 4.63
N LYS A 285 -25.92 4.07 4.84
CA LYS A 285 -26.43 3.74 6.20
C LYS A 285 -25.39 3.00 7.03
N SER A 286 -24.90 1.88 6.51
CA SER A 286 -23.97 1.00 7.20
C SER A 286 -22.51 1.22 6.83
N PHE A 287 -22.22 2.11 5.87
CA PHE A 287 -20.87 2.33 5.37
C PHE A 287 -19.89 2.89 6.41
N PRO A 288 -20.24 3.88 7.25
CA PRO A 288 -19.31 4.41 8.24
C PRO A 288 -18.82 3.35 9.23
N LEU A 289 -19.73 2.55 9.78
CA LEU A 289 -19.41 1.42 10.65
C LEU A 289 -18.60 0.34 9.91
N HIS A 290 -18.96 0.06 8.66
CA HIS A 290 -18.26 -0.95 7.87
C HIS A 290 -16.84 -0.53 7.46
N GLN A 291 -16.60 0.78 7.29
CA GLN A 291 -15.27 1.35 7.10
C GLN A 291 -14.46 1.39 8.40
N HIS A 292 -15.13 1.43 9.55
CA HIS A 292 -14.49 1.45 10.86
C HIS A 292 -13.67 0.17 11.09
N ARG A 293 -12.34 0.33 11.16
CA ARG A 293 -11.37 -0.79 11.26
C ARG A 293 -10.44 -0.68 12.47
N ALA A 294 -10.56 0.37 13.26
CA ALA A 294 -9.72 0.56 14.43
C ALA A 294 -10.25 -0.31 15.57
N THR A 295 -9.55 -1.41 15.84
CA THR A 295 -9.90 -2.34 16.92
C THR A 295 -9.79 -1.72 18.31
N TRP A 296 -8.95 -0.69 18.49
CA TRP A 296 -8.84 0.06 19.74
C TRP A 296 -10.02 1.04 19.95
N GLN A 297 -10.63 1.55 18.88
CA GLN A 297 -11.83 2.39 18.97
C GLN A 297 -13.04 1.54 19.39
N ASN A 298 -13.11 0.27 18.99
CA ASN A 298 -14.17 -0.68 19.42
C ASN A 298 -14.20 -0.94 20.95
N LYS A 299 -13.20 -0.49 21.71
CA LYS A 299 -13.14 -0.63 23.17
C LYS A 299 -13.67 0.60 23.93
N GLN A 300 -14.14 1.63 23.22
CA GLN A 300 -14.86 2.76 23.80
C GLN A 300 -16.25 2.36 24.29
#